data_AF-A0A6P2FVD8-F1
#
_entry.id   AF-A0A6P2FVD8-F1
#
_cell.length_a   1.000
_cell.length_b   1.000
_cell.length_c   1.000
_cell.angle_alpha   90.00
_cell.angle_beta   90.00
_cell.angle_gamma   90.00
#
_symmetry.space_group_name_H-M   'P 1'
#
loop_
_entity.id
_entity.type
_entity.pdbx_description
1 polymer ?
#
loop_
_entity_poly.entity_id
_entity_poly.type
_entity_poly.pdbx_seq_one_letter_code
_entity_poly.pdbx_strand_id
1 'polypeptide(L)'
;MTIADPSEVKIVWPADVPNPGWLRASVPSAGQQAWGAALLSAHPFVAFPSVVSKPSWNLVFRADVAAGKYALREQVPPVIDGRLNPAKP
;
A
#
# COMPACT_ATOMS: atom_id res chain seq x y z
N MET A 1 13.18 -2.46 -1.29
CA MET A 1 12.66 -3.85 -1.29
C MET A 1 12.68 -4.38 -2.71
N THR A 2 12.87 -5.69 -2.88
CA THR A 2 12.69 -6.40 -4.16
C THR A 2 11.66 -7.50 -3.94
N ILE A 3 10.62 -7.56 -4.77
CA ILE A 3 9.66 -8.66 -4.80
C ILE A 3 10.25 -9.75 -5.70
N ALA A 4 10.25 -11.00 -5.23
CA ALA A 4 10.89 -12.12 -5.94
C ALA A 4 10.21 -12.42 -7.28
N ASP A 5 8.87 -12.41 -7.30
CA ASP A 5 8.05 -12.57 -8.49
C ASP A 5 7.04 -11.40 -8.61
N PRO A 6 7.26 -10.45 -9.53
CA PRO A 6 6.35 -9.34 -9.75
C PRO A 6 4.92 -9.74 -10.17
N SER A 7 4.72 -10.95 -10.69
CA SER A 7 3.38 -11.43 -11.07
C SER A 7 2.46 -11.66 -9.86
N GLU A 8 3.03 -11.75 -8.66
CA GLU A 8 2.28 -11.88 -7.41
C GLU A 8 1.66 -10.56 -6.93
N VAL A 9 1.91 -9.43 -7.62
CA VAL A 9 1.33 -8.13 -7.29
C VAL A 9 -0.05 -8.00 -7.94
N LYS A 10 -1.10 -7.98 -7.13
CA LYS A 10 -2.44 -7.60 -7.59
C LYS A 10 -2.50 -6.10 -7.81
N ILE A 11 -2.59 -5.69 -9.07
CA ILE A 11 -2.87 -4.31 -9.47
C ILE A 11 -4.38 -4.06 -9.36
N VAL A 12 -4.77 -3.03 -8.62
CA VAL A 12 -6.15 -2.55 -8.47
C VAL A 12 -6.36 -1.34 -9.36
N TRP A 13 -6.98 -1.48 -10.52
CA TRP A 13 -7.29 -0.33 -11.35
C TRP A 13 -8.38 0.54 -10.71
N PRO A 14 -8.46 1.84 -11.03
CA PRO A 14 -9.56 2.69 -10.54
C PRO A 14 -10.96 2.11 -10.83
N ALA A 15 -11.12 1.40 -11.94
CA ALA A 15 -12.35 0.72 -12.31
C ALA A 15 -12.65 -0.54 -11.47
N ASP A 16 -11.64 -1.12 -10.82
CA ASP A 16 -11.81 -2.27 -9.93
C ASP A 16 -12.35 -1.85 -8.55
N VAL A 17 -12.31 -0.55 -8.22
CA VAL A 17 -12.73 -0.03 -6.92
C VAL A 17 -14.26 0.06 -6.86
N PRO A 18 -14.93 -0.66 -5.93
CA PRO A 18 -16.40 -0.74 -5.89
C PRO A 18 -17.10 0.61 -5.79
N ASN A 19 -16.48 1.56 -5.09
CA ASN A 19 -16.97 2.93 -4.97
C ASN A 19 -15.86 3.90 -5.43
N PRO A 20 -16.01 4.56 -6.59
CA PRO A 20 -15.04 5.53 -7.08
C PRO A 20 -14.77 6.69 -6.10
N GLY A 21 -15.70 6.99 -5.19
CA GLY A 21 -15.52 7.98 -4.12
C GLY A 21 -14.41 7.62 -3.14
N TRP A 22 -14.05 6.34 -3.00
CA TRP A 22 -12.94 5.90 -2.16
C TRP A 22 -11.56 6.34 -2.68
N LEU A 23 -11.49 6.79 -3.95
CA LEU A 23 -10.28 7.36 -4.53
C LEU A 23 -10.09 8.85 -4.23
N ARG A 24 -10.89 9.41 -3.31
CA ARG A 24 -10.72 10.75 -2.77
C ARG A 24 -10.14 10.65 -1.36
N ALA A 25 -9.15 11.49 -1.06
CA ALA A 25 -8.54 11.56 0.26
C ALA A 25 -9.62 11.88 1.33
N SER A 26 -9.95 10.88 2.14
CA SER A 26 -11.01 10.92 3.16
C SER A 26 -10.76 9.85 4.22
N VAL A 27 -11.51 9.88 5.32
CA VAL A 27 -11.43 8.86 6.37
C VAL A 27 -11.96 7.52 5.83
N PRO A 28 -11.20 6.40 5.92
CA PRO A 28 -11.64 5.12 5.39
C PRO A 28 -12.90 4.59 6.09
N SER A 29 -13.94 4.29 5.30
CA SER A 29 -15.15 3.64 5.80
C SER A 29 -14.91 2.17 6.15
N ALA A 30 -15.82 1.56 6.93
CA ALA A 30 -15.75 0.13 7.25
C ALA A 30 -15.76 -0.76 6.00
N GLY A 31 -16.55 -0.40 4.98
CA GLY A 31 -16.59 -1.12 3.69
C GLY A 31 -15.26 -1.04 2.93
N GLN A 32 -14.62 0.12 2.92
CA GLN A 32 -13.30 0.31 2.30
C GLN A 32 -12.24 -0.53 3.01
N GLN A 33 -12.25 -0.55 4.34
CA GLN A 33 -11.33 -1.36 5.14
C GLN A 33 -11.53 -2.85 4.93
N ALA A 34 -12.79 -3.33 4.95
CA ALA A 34 -13.11 -4.74 4.73
C ALA A 34 -12.71 -5.22 3.33
N TRP A 35 -12.97 -4.41 2.30
CA TRP A 35 -12.58 -4.71 0.93
C TRP A 35 -11.05 -4.78 0.77
N GLY A 36 -10.32 -3.81 1.33
CA GLY A 36 -8.86 -3.84 1.37
C GLY A 36 -8.31 -5.06 2.13
N ALA A 37 -8.91 -5.41 3.27
CA ALA A 37 -8.51 -6.58 4.05
C ALA A 37 -8.74 -7.89 3.27
N ALA A 38 -9.85 -8.01 2.53
CA ALA A 38 -10.11 -9.18 1.68
C ALA A 38 -9.04 -9.32 0.58
N LEU A 39 -8.67 -8.22 -0.09
CA LEU A 39 -7.59 -8.22 -1.07
C LEU A 39 -6.25 -8.65 -0.47
N LEU A 40 -5.91 -8.14 0.71
CA LEU A 40 -4.65 -8.46 1.42
C LEU A 40 -4.61 -9.88 2.01
N SER A 41 -5.77 -10.52 2.19
CA SER A 41 -5.85 -11.95 2.54
C SER A 41 -5.70 -12.86 1.33
N ALA A 42 -6.13 -12.40 0.15
CA ALA A 42 -6.10 -13.17 -1.10
C ALA A 42 -4.79 -13.04 -1.89
N HIS A 43 -4.08 -11.91 -1.74
CA HIS A 43 -2.88 -11.59 -2.51
C HIS A 43 -1.74 -11.16 -1.58
N PRO A 44 -0.51 -11.63 -1.82
CA PRO A 44 0.64 -11.26 -0.97
C PRO A 44 1.00 -9.78 -1.11
N PHE A 45 0.77 -9.19 -2.27
CA PHE A 45 0.99 -7.77 -2.51
C PHE A 45 -0.17 -7.17 -3.30
N VAL A 46 -0.60 -5.98 -2.91
CA VAL A 46 -1.64 -5.24 -3.62
C VAL A 46 -1.14 -3.83 -3.90
N ALA A 47 -1.12 -3.45 -5.17
CA ALA A 47 -0.87 -2.09 -5.58
C ALA A 47 -2.22 -1.36 -5.68
N PHE A 48 -2.38 -0.26 -4.94
CA PHE A 48 -3.54 0.63 -5.01
C PHE A 48 -3.18 1.97 -5.67
N PRO A 49 -4.07 2.59 -6.45
CA PRO A 49 -3.85 3.93 -6.96
C PRO A 49 -3.82 4.90 -5.77
N SER A 50 -2.87 5.83 -5.78
CA SER A 50 -2.73 6.78 -4.68
C SER A 50 -3.83 7.83 -4.72
N VAL A 51 -4.49 8.03 -3.57
CA VAL A 51 -5.51 9.08 -3.38
C VAL A 51 -4.91 10.47 -3.16
N VAL A 52 -3.58 10.54 -3.04
CA VAL A 52 -2.81 11.79 -2.82
C VAL A 52 -2.06 12.19 -4.08
N SER A 53 -1.43 11.23 -4.78
CA SER A 53 -0.63 11.47 -5.98
C SER A 53 -1.15 10.64 -7.16
N LYS A 54 -1.92 11.26 -8.06
CA LYS A 54 -2.65 10.59 -9.15
C LYS A 54 -1.79 9.67 -10.06
N PRO A 55 -0.54 10.00 -10.43
CA PRO A 55 0.28 9.09 -11.25
C PRO A 55 1.04 8.04 -10.42
N SER A 56 0.73 7.89 -9.14
CA SER A 56 1.48 7.01 -8.22
C SER A 56 0.61 5.88 -7.68
N TRP A 57 1.28 4.80 -7.29
CA TRP A 57 0.67 3.65 -6.63
C TRP A 57 1.27 3.46 -5.24
N ASN A 58 0.43 3.03 -4.30
CA ASN A 58 0.86 2.57 -2.99
C ASN A 58 0.87 1.04 -3.01
N LEU A 59 2.01 0.44 -2.73
CA LEU A 59 2.13 -0.99 -2.51
C LEU A 59 1.80 -1.29 -1.05
N VAL A 60 0.78 -2.11 -0.80
CA VAL A 60 0.34 -2.51 0.54
C VAL A 60 0.38 -4.03 0.62
N PHE A 61 0.88 -4.54 1.73
CA PHE A 61 0.96 -5.98 1.98
C PHE A 61 0.94 -6.25 3.48
N ARG A 62 0.52 -7.46 3.83
CA ARG A 62 0.70 -8.00 5.17
C ARG A 62 2.00 -8.79 5.24
N ALA A 63 2.85 -8.48 6.21
CA ALA A 63 4.18 -9.10 6.32
C ALA A 63 4.11 -10.63 6.51
N ASP A 64 3.11 -11.13 7.21
CA ASP A 64 2.90 -12.58 7.42
C ASP A 64 2.47 -13.31 6.14
N VAL A 65 1.63 -12.69 5.31
CA VAL A 65 1.19 -13.26 4.01
C VAL A 65 2.29 -13.18 2.96
N ALA A 66 3.09 -12.10 2.98
CA ALA A 66 4.17 -11.86 2.03
C ALA A 66 5.53 -12.46 2.47
N ALA A 67 5.58 -13.17 3.59
CA ALA A 67 6.83 -13.70 4.15
C ALA A 67 7.58 -14.57 3.13
N GLY A 68 8.88 -14.33 2.95
CA GLY A 68 9.71 -15.04 1.99
C GLY A 68 9.51 -14.66 0.52
N LYS A 69 8.58 -13.76 0.20
CA LYS A 69 8.28 -13.32 -1.19
C LYS A 69 8.95 -12.01 -1.57
N TYR A 70 9.63 -11.37 -0.63
CA TYR A 70 10.41 -10.17 -0.85
C TYR A 70 11.69 -10.18 -0.02
N ALA A 71 12.67 -9.42 -0.49
CA ALA A 71 13.91 -9.16 0.24
C ALA A 71 14.10 -7.66 0.45
N LEU A 72 14.75 -7.30 1.55
CA LEU A 72 15.23 -5.94 1.74
C LEU A 72 16.32 -5.68 0.69
N ARG A 73 16.14 -4.61 -0.10
CA ARG A 73 17.14 -4.20 -1.11
C ARG A 73 18.08 -3.15 -0.54
N GLU A 74 17.49 -2.15 0.12
CA GLU A 74 18.18 -1.01 0.72
C GLU A 74 17.20 -0.37 1.71
N GLN A 75 17.76 0.16 2.80
CA GLN A 75 17.06 1.02 3.76
C GLN A 75 18.05 2.08 4.23
N VAL A 76 17.70 3.35 4.00
CA VAL A 76 18.49 4.49 4.46
C VAL A 76 17.66 5.32 5.44
N PRO A 77 18.28 5.95 6.45
CA PRO A 77 17.58 6.90 7.29
C PRO A 77 17.01 8.04 6.43
N PRO A 78 15.72 8.38 6.56
CA PRO A 78 15.17 9.51 5.83
C PRO A 78 15.76 10.81 6.38
N VAL A 79 16.17 11.72 5.50
CA VAL A 79 16.43 13.11 5.89
C VAL A 79 15.08 13.80 6.00
N ILE A 80 14.66 14.04 7.23
CA ILE A 80 13.37 14.65 7.55
C ILE A 80 13.55 16.18 7.62
N ASP A 81 12.63 16.93 6.99
CA ASP A 81 12.56 18.39 7.12
C ASP A 81 12.52 18.77 8.61
N GLY A 82 13.33 19.74 9.05
CA GLY A 82 13.43 20.13 10.46
C GLY A 82 12.12 20.64 11.10
N ARG A 83 11.08 20.94 10.30
CA ARG A 83 9.72 21.23 10.80
C ARG A 83 8.99 19.97 11.26
N LEU A 84 9.38 18.80 10.76
CA LEU A 84 8.90 17.49 11.19
C LEU A 84 9.83 17.01 12.31
N ASN A 85 9.53 17.44 13.54
CA ASN A 85 10.29 16.99 14.70
C ASN A 85 10.20 15.45 14.81
N PRO A 86 11.30 14.75 15.12
CA PRO A 86 11.24 13.31 15.39
C PRO A 86 10.25 13.03 16.52
N ALA A 87 9.62 11.86 16.48
CA ALA A 87 8.77 11.41 17.58
C ALA A 87 9.59 11.47 18.89
N LYS A 88 8.99 12.01 19.95
CA LYS A 88 9.60 11.95 21.28
C LYS A 88 9.79 10.46 21.65
N PRO A 89 10.93 10.10 22.28
CA PRO A 89 11.19 8.72 22.67
C PRO A 89 10.11 8.15 23.60
#